data_AF-A0A7S2NTS2-F1
#
_entry.id   AF-A0A7S2NTS2-F1
#
_cell.length_a   1.000
_cell.length_b   1.000
_cell.length_c   1.000
_cell.angle_alpha   90.00
_cell.angle_beta   90.00
_cell.angle_gamma   90.00
#
_symmetry.space_group_name_H-M   'P 1'
#
loop_
_entity.id
_entity.type
_entity.pdbx_description
1 polymer ?
#
loop_
_entity_poly.entity_id
_entity_poly.type
_entity_poly.pdbx_seq_one_letter_code
_entity_poly.pdbx_strand_id
1 'polypeptide(L)'
;ARAEAIVKLGDIEGDFLQMIACALPLFVVGMMSLAFVVVLRRKLISKKVGADIGVPKMDELAKKVKTGSIAFLREEYKYLVVYVAVWTVVVLVLFSIKPLKAGEVTDGVRCSGCLLVGALLSGLAGFIGMSVATDGNVRTTVACVSGTLNDGLQVAFTAG
;
A
#
# COMPACT_ATOMS: atom_id res chain seq x y z
N ALA A 1 -47.04 -11.68 9.67
CA ALA A 1 -46.72 -10.74 8.56
C ALA A 1 -46.08 -9.43 9.05
N ARG A 2 -46.80 -8.52 9.75
CA ARG A 2 -46.20 -7.23 10.20
C ARG A 2 -45.12 -7.35 11.30
N ALA A 3 -45.25 -8.30 12.23
CA ALA A 3 -44.28 -8.49 13.32
C ALA A 3 -42.93 -9.04 12.82
N GLU A 4 -42.94 -9.98 11.86
CA GLU A 4 -41.71 -10.53 11.28
C GLU A 4 -40.95 -9.52 10.41
N ALA A 5 -41.65 -8.57 9.78
CA ALA A 5 -41.03 -7.49 9.01
C ALA A 5 -40.30 -6.48 9.91
N ILE A 6 -40.84 -6.21 11.10
CA ILE A 6 -40.23 -5.30 12.09
C ILE A 6 -39.00 -5.96 12.75
N VAL A 7 -39.06 -7.26 13.05
CA VAL A 7 -37.91 -8.02 13.57
C VAL A 7 -36.77 -8.09 12.54
N LYS A 8 -37.08 -8.34 11.26
CA LYS A 8 -36.06 -8.29 10.19
C LYS A 8 -35.45 -6.90 9.99
N LEU A 9 -36.22 -5.82 10.15
CA LEU A 9 -35.67 -4.45 10.05
C LEU A 9 -34.73 -4.14 11.24
N GLY A 10 -35.11 -4.54 12.46
CA GLY A 10 -34.30 -4.30 13.67
C GLY A 10 -32.97 -5.06 13.67
N ASP A 11 -32.93 -6.29 13.16
CA ASP A 11 -31.68 -7.03 12.98
C ASP A 11 -30.79 -6.40 11.89
N ILE A 12 -31.37 -5.91 10.79
CA ILE A 12 -30.61 -5.22 9.73
C ILE A 12 -30.03 -3.90 10.25
N GLU A 13 -30.77 -3.15 11.09
CA GLU A 13 -30.29 -1.91 11.69
C GLU A 13 -29.17 -2.18 12.70
N GLY A 14 -29.25 -3.28 13.46
CA GLY A 14 -28.21 -3.75 14.39
C GLY A 14 -26.93 -4.23 13.68
N ASP A 15 -27.06 -5.08 12.65
CA ASP A 15 -25.94 -5.55 11.83
C ASP A 15 -25.26 -4.41 11.07
N PHE A 16 -26.05 -3.45 10.57
CA PHE A 16 -25.52 -2.27 9.89
C PHE A 16 -24.84 -1.31 10.86
N LEU A 17 -25.39 -1.09 12.06
CA LEU A 17 -24.71 -0.32 13.12
C LEU A 17 -23.39 -0.98 13.55
N GLN A 18 -23.36 -2.31 13.69
CA GLN A 18 -22.13 -3.05 13.99
C GLN A 18 -21.10 -2.95 12.85
N MET A 19 -21.54 -3.04 11.60
CA MET A 19 -20.67 -2.86 10.44
C MET A 19 -20.06 -1.44 10.41
N ILE A 20 -20.86 -0.40 10.65
CA ILE A 20 -20.37 0.99 10.72
C ILE A 20 -19.44 1.17 11.92
N ALA A 21 -19.82 0.68 13.10
CA ALA A 21 -19.02 0.83 14.32
C ALA A 21 -17.63 0.18 14.19
N CYS A 22 -17.51 -0.94 13.47
CA CYS A 22 -16.22 -1.58 13.20
C CYS A 22 -15.46 -0.96 12.03
N ALA A 23 -16.13 -0.55 10.95
CA ALA A 23 -15.47 -0.03 9.76
C ALA A 23 -14.93 1.39 9.95
N LEU A 24 -15.70 2.26 10.61
CA LEU A 24 -15.38 3.69 10.75
C LEU A 24 -14.05 3.96 11.47
N PRO A 25 -13.69 3.32 12.60
CA PRO A 25 -12.37 3.52 13.21
C PRO A 25 -11.23 3.03 12.32
N LEU A 26 -11.40 1.95 11.55
CA LEU A 26 -10.38 1.44 10.63
C LEU A 26 -10.10 2.43 9.49
N PHE A 27 -11.15 3.04 8.93
CA PHE A 27 -10.99 4.09 7.93
C PHE A 27 -10.28 5.33 8.49
N VAL A 28 -10.61 5.75 9.71
CA VAL A 28 -9.96 6.90 10.35
C VAL A 28 -8.47 6.65 10.56
N VAL A 29 -8.09 5.49 11.13
CA VAL A 29 -6.69 5.13 11.32
C VAL A 29 -5.95 5.00 9.99
N GLY A 30 -6.60 4.41 8.97
CA GLY A 30 -6.07 4.33 7.61
C GLY A 30 -5.76 5.70 7.03
N MET A 31 -6.69 6.66 7.12
CA MET A 31 -6.46 8.03 6.64
C MET A 31 -5.37 8.76 7.42
N MET A 32 -5.34 8.60 8.75
CA MET A 32 -4.29 9.18 9.59
C MET A 32 -2.91 8.63 9.24
N SER A 33 -2.80 7.32 8.98
CA SER A 33 -1.54 6.69 8.58
C SER A 33 -1.02 7.23 7.24
N LEU A 34 -1.90 7.38 6.24
CA LEU A 34 -1.57 7.98 4.95
C LEU A 34 -1.11 9.44 5.11
N ALA A 35 -1.80 10.23 5.94
CA ALA A 35 -1.40 11.61 6.22
C ALA A 35 0.01 11.67 6.85
N PHE A 36 0.30 10.78 7.81
CA PHE A 36 1.61 10.69 8.43
C PHE A 36 2.72 10.34 7.42
N VAL A 37 2.50 9.35 6.55
CA VAL A 37 3.44 8.98 5.49
C VAL A 37 3.69 10.14 4.53
N VAL A 38 2.65 10.91 4.17
CA VAL A 38 2.82 12.11 3.33
C VAL A 38 3.70 13.16 4.00
N VAL A 39 3.56 13.36 5.31
CA VAL A 39 4.40 14.29 6.07
C VAL A 39 5.85 13.80 6.10
N LEU A 40 6.10 12.50 6.35
CA LEU A 40 7.45 11.93 6.34
C LEU A 40 8.11 12.06 4.97
N ARG A 41 7.38 11.75 3.90
CA ARG A 41 7.85 11.91 2.53
C ARG A 41 8.22 13.36 2.22
N ARG A 42 7.41 14.33 2.66
CA ARG A 42 7.74 15.76 2.51
C ARG A 42 9.02 16.12 3.26
N LYS A 43 9.17 15.67 4.51
CA LYS A 43 10.41 15.87 5.30
C LYS A 43 11.63 15.27 4.62
N LEU A 44 11.48 14.09 4.01
CA LEU A 44 12.55 13.43 3.27
C LEU A 44 12.99 14.26 2.05
N ILE A 45 12.04 14.72 1.23
CA ILE A 45 12.31 15.51 0.01
C ILE A 45 12.99 16.85 0.34
N SER A 46 12.75 17.41 1.53
CA SER A 46 13.43 18.63 2.01
C SER A 46 14.88 18.41 2.48
N LYS A 47 15.38 17.17 2.55
CA LYS A 47 16.79 16.91 2.89
C LYS A 47 17.74 17.30 1.75
N LYS A 48 19.03 17.45 2.08
CA LYS A 48 20.06 17.81 1.10
C LYS A 48 20.27 16.69 0.07
N VAL A 49 20.63 17.09 -1.15
CA VAL A 49 21.02 16.19 -2.26
C VAL A 49 22.51 16.36 -2.59
N GLY A 50 23.05 15.55 -3.50
CA GLY A 50 24.47 15.55 -3.86
C GLY A 50 24.95 16.90 -4.39
N ALA A 51 24.10 17.60 -5.16
CA ALA A 51 24.36 18.95 -5.64
C ALA A 51 24.59 19.96 -4.49
N ASP A 52 23.87 19.84 -3.37
CA ASP A 52 23.95 20.77 -2.25
C ASP A 52 25.28 20.67 -1.48
N ILE A 53 25.98 19.54 -1.61
CA ILE A 53 27.29 19.28 -0.99
C ILE A 53 28.45 19.37 -1.99
N GLY A 54 28.20 19.83 -3.21
CA GLY A 54 29.22 19.98 -4.25
C GLY A 54 29.67 18.66 -4.89
N VAL A 55 28.89 17.57 -4.77
CA VAL A 55 29.21 16.25 -5.35
C VAL A 55 28.14 15.82 -6.36
N PRO A 56 28.13 16.42 -7.57
CA PRO A 56 27.09 16.14 -8.58
C PRO A 56 27.11 14.70 -9.10
N LYS A 57 28.26 14.01 -9.02
CA LYS A 57 28.39 12.59 -9.36
C LYS A 57 27.46 11.69 -8.54
N MET A 58 27.15 12.08 -7.30
CA MET A 58 26.28 11.29 -6.41
C MET A 58 24.84 11.25 -6.94
N ASP A 59 24.34 12.37 -7.45
CA ASP A 59 23.00 12.46 -8.03
C ASP A 59 22.90 11.70 -9.35
N GLU A 60 23.98 11.66 -10.15
CA GLU A 60 24.04 10.86 -11.38
C GLU A 60 23.92 9.35 -11.08
N LEU A 61 24.68 8.86 -10.08
CA LEU A 61 24.61 7.46 -9.64
C LEU A 61 23.22 7.13 -9.08
N ALA A 62 22.67 8.00 -8.25
CA ALA A 62 21.32 7.83 -7.70
C ALA A 62 20.26 7.74 -8.81
N LYS A 63 20.39 8.56 -9.86
CA LYS A 63 19.48 8.52 -11.03
C LYS A 63 19.59 7.21 -11.79
N LYS A 64 20.79 6.64 -11.94
CA LYS A 64 20.99 5.32 -12.56
C LYS A 64 20.32 4.21 -11.75
N VAL A 65 20.50 4.22 -10.42
CA VAL A 65 19.84 3.27 -9.51
C VAL A 65 18.32 3.38 -9.60
N LYS A 66 17.77 4.60 -9.53
CA LYS A 66 16.33 4.84 -9.62
C LYS A 66 15.74 4.41 -10.96
N THR A 67 16.46 4.64 -12.05
CA THR A 67 16.00 4.21 -13.39
C THR A 67 16.02 2.68 -13.49
N GLY A 68 17.07 2.03 -12.98
CA GLY A 68 17.18 0.57 -12.94
C GLY A 68 16.09 -0.07 -12.07
N SER A 69 15.78 0.50 -10.91
CA SER A 69 14.76 -0.02 -10.01
C SER A 69 13.35 0.09 -10.62
N ILE A 70 13.04 1.20 -11.29
CA ILE A 70 11.76 1.37 -12.01
C ILE A 70 11.67 0.39 -13.19
N ALA A 71 12.78 0.15 -13.90
CA ALA A 71 12.81 -0.83 -14.99
C ALA A 71 12.55 -2.25 -14.48
N PHE A 72 13.18 -2.63 -13.35
CA PHE A 72 12.94 -3.91 -12.69
C PHE A 72 11.49 -4.06 -12.25
N LEU A 73 10.91 -3.07 -11.56
CA LEU A 73 9.51 -3.10 -11.12
C LEU A 73 8.53 -3.28 -12.27
N ARG A 74 8.77 -2.63 -13.42
CA ARG A 74 7.90 -2.78 -14.59
C ARG A 74 7.88 -4.22 -15.09
N GLU A 75 9.05 -4.86 -15.14
CA GLU A 75 9.14 -6.24 -15.60
C GLU A 75 8.54 -7.19 -14.55
N GLU A 76 8.84 -6.99 -13.26
CA GLU A 76 8.25 -7.77 -12.17
C GLU A 76 6.72 -7.69 -12.17
N TYR A 77 6.16 -6.47 -12.27
CA TYR A 77 4.71 -6.24 -12.21
C TYR A 77 3.99 -6.86 -13.39
N LYS A 78 4.65 -6.94 -14.56
CA LYS A 78 4.12 -7.62 -15.73
C LYS A 78 3.85 -9.10 -15.46
N TYR A 79 4.77 -9.80 -14.79
CA TYR A 79 4.54 -11.20 -14.39
C TYR A 79 3.56 -11.30 -13.21
N LEU A 80 3.65 -10.37 -12.25
CA LEU A 80 2.82 -10.37 -11.06
C LEU A 80 1.33 -10.16 -11.38
N VAL A 81 1.00 -9.33 -12.37
CA VAL A 81 -0.39 -9.15 -12.84
C VAL A 81 -0.97 -10.46 -13.38
N VAL A 82 -0.19 -11.25 -14.13
CA VAL A 82 -0.64 -12.56 -14.62
C VAL A 82 -0.87 -13.51 -13.45
N TYR A 83 0.04 -13.52 -12.47
CA TYR A 83 -0.10 -14.33 -11.27
C TYR A 83 -1.38 -13.99 -10.48
N VAL A 84 -1.66 -12.70 -10.26
CA VAL A 84 -2.87 -12.23 -9.58
C VAL A 84 -4.12 -12.59 -10.38
N ALA A 85 -4.11 -12.46 -11.71
CA ALA A 85 -5.24 -12.82 -12.54
C ALA A 85 -5.58 -14.32 -12.44
N VAL A 86 -4.58 -15.20 -12.49
CA VAL A 86 -4.77 -16.65 -12.32
C VAL A 86 -5.37 -16.97 -10.95
N TRP A 87 -4.81 -16.40 -9.87
CA TRP A 87 -5.35 -16.62 -8.52
C TRP A 87 -6.75 -16.06 -8.32
N THR A 88 -7.07 -14.95 -8.97
CA THR A 88 -8.43 -14.38 -8.96
C THR A 88 -9.43 -15.37 -9.53
N VAL A 89 -9.12 -16.01 -10.66
CA VAL A 89 -9.98 -17.02 -11.28
C VAL A 89 -10.09 -18.27 -10.40
N VAL A 90 -8.98 -18.73 -9.83
CA VAL A 90 -8.97 -19.88 -8.91
C VAL A 90 -9.86 -19.64 -7.69
N VAL A 91 -9.73 -18.48 -7.04
CA VAL A 91 -10.57 -18.09 -5.89
C VAL A 91 -12.03 -17.98 -6.30
N LEU A 92 -12.32 -17.35 -7.45
CA LEU A 92 -13.69 -17.25 -7.95
C LEU A 92 -14.33 -18.63 -8.13
N VAL A 93 -13.64 -19.56 -8.80
CA VAL A 93 -14.17 -20.91 -9.06
C VAL A 93 -14.33 -21.72 -7.76
N LEU A 94 -13.32 -21.71 -6.89
CA LEU A 94 -13.36 -22.47 -5.63
C LEU A 94 -14.52 -22.04 -4.73
N PHE A 95 -14.69 -20.74 -4.50
CA PHE A 95 -15.73 -20.20 -3.64
C PHE A 95 -17.11 -20.14 -4.32
N SER A 96 -17.18 -20.28 -5.65
CA SER A 96 -18.46 -20.48 -6.36
C SER A 96 -18.96 -21.93 -6.25
N ILE A 97 -18.05 -22.92 -6.18
CA ILE A 97 -18.41 -24.35 -6.06
C ILE A 97 -18.69 -24.73 -4.59
N LYS A 98 -17.96 -24.17 -3.64
CA LYS A 98 -18.16 -24.37 -2.19
C LYS A 98 -18.33 -23.02 -1.48
N PRO A 99 -19.54 -22.44 -1.46
CA PRO A 99 -19.79 -21.20 -0.74
C PRO A 99 -19.61 -21.37 0.77
N LEU A 100 -19.19 -20.32 1.46
CA LEU A 100 -18.91 -20.32 2.90
C LEU A 100 -20.20 -20.34 3.73
N LYS A 101 -21.31 -19.80 3.18
CA LYS A 101 -22.67 -19.92 3.73
C LYS A 101 -23.61 -20.54 2.69
N ALA A 102 -24.41 -21.51 3.12
CA ALA A 102 -25.39 -22.16 2.27
C ALA A 102 -26.45 -21.15 1.79
N GLY A 103 -26.47 -20.86 0.49
CA GLY A 103 -27.49 -20.01 -0.15
C GLY A 103 -26.98 -18.67 -0.72
N GLU A 104 -25.74 -18.25 -0.45
CA GLU A 104 -25.15 -17.04 -1.04
C GLU A 104 -24.21 -17.40 -2.20
N VAL A 105 -24.74 -17.42 -3.42
CA VAL A 105 -23.96 -17.67 -4.66
C VAL A 105 -22.97 -16.53 -4.98
N THR A 106 -22.96 -15.47 -4.17
CA THR A 106 -22.18 -14.23 -4.38
C THR A 106 -20.81 -14.24 -3.68
N ASP A 107 -20.52 -15.23 -2.84
CA ASP A 107 -19.27 -15.29 -2.06
C ASP A 107 -18.02 -15.36 -2.94
N GLY A 108 -18.08 -16.11 -4.05
CA GLY A 108 -16.98 -16.20 -5.01
C GLY A 108 -16.60 -14.84 -5.60
N VAL A 109 -17.60 -14.04 -5.98
CA VAL A 109 -17.40 -12.70 -6.56
C VAL A 109 -16.89 -11.71 -5.50
N ARG A 110 -17.42 -11.79 -4.27
CA ARG A 110 -16.97 -10.95 -3.14
C ARG A 110 -15.50 -11.23 -2.81
N CYS A 111 -15.12 -12.49 -2.65
CA CYS A 111 -13.74 -12.88 -2.33
C CYS A 111 -12.77 -12.51 -3.45
N SER A 112 -13.13 -12.76 -4.73
CA SER A 112 -12.28 -12.36 -5.85
C SER A 112 -12.13 -10.83 -5.95
N GLY A 113 -13.20 -10.09 -5.67
CA GLY A 113 -13.18 -8.62 -5.62
C GLY A 113 -12.24 -8.10 -4.54
N CYS A 114 -12.33 -8.63 -3.32
CA CYS A 114 -11.42 -8.27 -2.23
C CYS A 114 -9.95 -8.60 -2.56
N LEU A 115 -9.69 -9.74 -3.22
CA LEU A 115 -8.34 -10.12 -3.64
C LEU A 115 -7.77 -9.15 -4.68
N LEU A 116 -8.55 -8.75 -5.68
CA LEU A 116 -8.12 -7.77 -6.68
C LEU A 116 -7.82 -6.42 -6.04
N VAL A 117 -8.71 -5.92 -5.17
CA VAL A 117 -8.49 -4.65 -4.46
C VAL A 117 -7.23 -4.74 -3.60
N GLY A 118 -7.06 -5.81 -2.83
CA GLY A 118 -5.85 -6.03 -2.01
C GLY A 118 -4.57 -6.10 -2.83
N ALA A 119 -4.58 -6.81 -3.96
CA ALA A 119 -3.45 -6.92 -4.86
C ALA A 119 -3.06 -5.56 -5.49
N LEU A 120 -4.05 -4.76 -5.90
CA LEU A 120 -3.82 -3.41 -6.40
C LEU A 120 -3.22 -2.50 -5.33
N LEU A 121 -3.77 -2.51 -4.10
CA LEU A 121 -3.23 -1.74 -2.99
C LEU A 121 -1.80 -2.17 -2.63
N SER A 122 -1.51 -3.47 -2.65
CA SER A 122 -0.18 -4.03 -2.39
C SER A 122 0.84 -3.58 -3.45
N GLY A 123 0.47 -3.68 -4.73
CA GLY A 123 1.32 -3.18 -5.82
C GLY A 123 1.56 -1.67 -5.73
N LEU A 124 0.54 -0.88 -5.41
CA LEU A 124 0.74 0.56 -5.22
C LEU A 124 1.68 0.86 -4.05
N ALA A 125 1.55 0.14 -2.94
CA ALA A 125 2.45 0.27 -1.78
C ALA A 125 3.91 -0.08 -2.14
N GLY A 126 4.13 -1.16 -2.89
CA GLY A 126 5.46 -1.57 -3.35
C GLY A 126 6.11 -0.52 -4.27
N PHE A 127 5.37 0.00 -5.23
CA PHE A 127 5.87 1.02 -6.16
C PHE A 127 6.23 2.34 -5.46
N ILE A 128 5.36 2.81 -4.56
CA ILE A 128 5.61 4.02 -3.76
C ILE A 128 6.80 3.80 -2.83
N GLY A 129 6.87 2.66 -2.14
CA GLY A 129 7.95 2.30 -1.23
C GLY A 129 9.32 2.29 -1.93
N MET A 130 9.43 1.66 -3.09
CA MET A 130 10.70 1.64 -3.82
C MET A 130 11.13 3.03 -4.31
N SER A 131 10.16 3.87 -4.69
CA SER A 131 10.45 5.27 -5.07
C SER A 131 11.02 6.07 -3.90
N VAL A 132 10.44 5.92 -2.70
CA VAL A 132 10.92 6.59 -1.49
C VAL A 132 12.27 6.02 -1.03
N ALA A 133 12.47 4.70 -1.10
CA ALA A 133 13.73 4.06 -0.72
C ALA A 133 14.89 4.50 -1.62
N THR A 134 14.69 4.54 -2.94
CA THR A 134 15.73 5.00 -3.87
C THR A 134 16.08 6.48 -3.69
N ASP A 135 15.08 7.33 -3.43
CA ASP A 135 15.32 8.74 -3.11
C ASP A 135 15.94 8.92 -1.72
N GLY A 136 15.61 8.06 -0.76
CA GLY A 136 16.14 8.08 0.61
C GLY A 136 17.61 7.68 0.69
N ASN A 137 18.03 6.66 -0.07
CA ASN A 137 19.40 6.15 -0.05
C ASN A 137 20.44 7.24 -0.33
N VAL A 138 20.23 8.03 -1.39
CA VAL A 138 21.16 9.13 -1.74
C VAL A 138 21.17 10.20 -0.65
N ARG A 139 20.01 10.57 -0.12
CA ARG A 139 19.87 11.59 0.94
C ARG A 139 20.53 11.15 2.25
N THR A 140 20.44 9.86 2.58
CA THR A 140 21.14 9.26 3.73
C THR A 140 22.65 9.36 3.55
N THR A 141 23.18 9.00 2.38
CA THR A 141 24.62 9.14 2.10
C THR A 141 25.07 10.60 2.19
N VAL A 142 24.29 11.52 1.61
CA VAL A 142 24.57 12.97 1.70
C VAL A 142 24.60 13.44 3.15
N ALA A 143 23.65 13.00 3.98
CA ALA A 143 23.58 13.35 5.39
C ALA A 143 24.77 12.80 6.19
N CYS A 144 25.22 11.56 5.92
CA CYS A 144 26.43 11.01 6.53
C CYS A 144 27.70 11.77 6.13
N VAL A 145 27.81 12.20 4.86
CA VAL A 145 29.01 12.88 4.34
C VAL A 145 29.09 14.33 4.84
N SER A 146 27.96 15.02 4.95
CA SER A 146 27.91 16.45 5.33
C SER A 146 27.68 16.71 6.82
N GLY A 147 27.32 15.68 7.58
CA GLY A 147 26.97 15.80 9.00
C GLY A 147 27.53 14.65 9.82
N THR A 148 26.70 14.06 10.67
CA THR A 148 27.07 12.96 11.56
C THR A 148 26.39 11.65 11.18
N LEU A 149 26.86 10.54 11.77
CA LEU A 149 26.19 9.23 11.64
C LEU A 149 24.73 9.28 12.11
N ASN A 150 24.44 10.07 13.15
CA ASN A 150 23.08 10.23 13.67
C ASN A 150 22.16 10.96 12.66
N ASP A 151 22.69 11.93 11.92
CA ASP A 151 21.93 12.64 10.89
C ASP A 151 21.57 11.70 9.74
N GLY A 152 22.52 10.87 9.31
CA GLY A 152 22.28 9.81 8.34
C GLY A 152 21.22 8.82 8.82
N LEU A 153 21.34 8.35 10.05
CA LEU A 153 20.40 7.41 10.65
C LEU A 153 18.97 7.98 10.72
N GLN A 154 18.81 9.25 11.09
CA GLN A 154 17.50 9.91 11.09
C GLN A 154 16.88 10.00 9.69
N VAL A 155 17.68 10.26 8.66
CA VAL A 155 17.20 10.28 7.28
C VAL A 155 16.80 8.87 6.82
N ALA A 156 17.58 7.85 7.16
CA ALA A 156 17.26 6.46 6.86
C ALA A 156 15.95 6.02 7.53
N PHE A 157 15.75 6.32 8.81
CA PHE A 157 14.49 6.04 9.52
C PHE A 157 13.30 6.87 9.01
N THR A 158 13.53 8.04 8.44
CA THR A 158 12.44 8.83 7.83
C THR A 158 12.05 8.27 6.45
N ALA A 159 12.99 7.59 5.77
CA ALA A 159 12.77 6.99 4.46
C ALA A 159 12.15 5.58 4.52
N GLY A 160 12.40 4.84 5.61
CA GLY A 160 11.77 3.54 5.90
C GLY A 160 10.39 3.71 6.50
#